data_AF-A0A9K3CPF8-F1
#
_entry.id   AF-A0A9K3CPF8-F1
#
_cell.length_a   1.000
_cell.length_b   1.000
_cell.length_c   1.000
_cell.angle_alpha   90.00
_cell.angle_beta   90.00
_cell.angle_gamma   90.00
#
_symmetry.space_group_name_H-M   'P 1'
#
loop_
_entity.id
_entity.type
_entity.pdbx_description
1 polymer ?
#
loop_
_entity_poly.entity_id
_entity_poly.type
_entity_poly.pdbx_seq_one_letter_code
_entity_poly.pdbx_strand_id
1 'polypeptide(L)'
;MYAGYLITYKDREPEVVKIKDWFRTFQELDVPVPLERAMQPEEHWDVILTFDPNHKLVNVWDSKEHIDMSLEEQEEWSFNNLYFNLDLQAVEAIYYGDVSSDRTHSNTFFYDPRDKNLYISVRNHDSVYKLNWDSGSEVVPQGDPIFNLQNFKFFDRDYNPITKDPENNVYTFSHQHCPVIYEIEGRDDIYVMSLFDNNNTPVMKYGQPENSYAIAMLIHEERQEAVFMFRKALPEFSFAMGSSMALHNGNFFYLSGVHDGLFEGSSLAGAQTSIYEMNPEGEIVYSATGKANCYRGWRLNSLHGSVDYQKIDFRRLPIPEAWNTPL
;
A
#
# COMPACT_ATOMS: atom_id res chain seq x y z
N MET A 1 -14.85 2.19 0.87
CA MET A 1 -15.08 0.86 0.25
C MET A 1 -15.23 -0.20 1.35
N TYR A 2 -16.32 -0.99 1.40
CA TYR A 2 -16.40 -2.17 2.27
C TYR A 2 -16.45 -3.45 1.42
N ALA A 3 -15.29 -3.90 0.96
CA ALA A 3 -15.17 -5.17 0.22
C ALA A 3 -14.03 -6.03 0.80
N GLY A 4 -14.17 -6.42 2.07
CA GLY A 4 -13.48 -7.56 2.65
C GLY A 4 -14.32 -8.84 2.49
N TYR A 5 -13.70 -9.94 2.09
CA TYR A 5 -14.27 -11.27 2.31
C TYR A 5 -13.41 -11.93 3.39
N LEU A 6 -14.02 -12.30 4.52
CA LEU A 6 -13.34 -13.17 5.48
C LEU A 6 -13.67 -14.62 5.10
N ILE A 7 -12.64 -15.39 4.76
CA ILE A 7 -12.76 -16.84 4.65
C ILE A 7 -12.50 -17.38 6.05
N THR A 8 -13.56 -17.78 6.75
CA THR A 8 -13.43 -18.53 8.00
C THR A 8 -13.48 -20.02 7.68
N TYR A 9 -12.79 -20.82 8.49
CA TYR A 9 -12.85 -22.27 8.40
C TYR A 9 -13.61 -22.80 9.61
N LYS A 10 -14.77 -23.40 9.36
CA LYS A 10 -15.54 -24.15 10.37
C LYS A 10 -15.53 -25.62 9.95
N ASP A 11 -15.06 -26.49 10.83
CA ASP A 11 -14.97 -27.94 10.58
C ASP A 11 -14.20 -28.32 9.29
N ARG A 12 -13.22 -27.49 8.90
CA ARG A 12 -12.39 -27.60 7.67
C ARG A 12 -13.11 -27.30 6.35
N GLU A 13 -14.32 -26.78 6.39
CA GLU A 13 -15.00 -26.26 5.21
C GLU A 13 -14.88 -24.73 5.16
N PRO A 14 -14.55 -24.13 4.00
CA PRO A 14 -14.50 -22.69 3.86
C PRO A 14 -15.92 -22.11 3.86
N GLU A 15 -16.21 -21.22 4.80
CA GLU A 15 -17.45 -20.46 4.83
C GLU A 15 -17.17 -19.05 4.26
N VAL A 16 -17.82 -18.71 3.15
CA VAL A 16 -17.73 -17.37 2.56
C VAL A 16 -18.85 -16.52 3.15
N VAL A 17 -18.51 -15.73 4.17
CA VAL A 17 -19.46 -14.81 4.79
C VAL A 17 -19.41 -13.47 4.06
N LYS A 18 -20.56 -12.99 3.58
CA LYS A 18 -20.67 -11.67 2.94
C LYS A 18 -20.67 -10.60 4.03
N ILE A 19 -19.97 -9.48 3.82
CA ILE A 19 -19.92 -8.34 4.75
C ILE A 19 -21.29 -7.87 5.26
N LYS A 20 -22.33 -7.98 4.44
CA LYS A 20 -23.68 -7.63 4.86
C LYS A 20 -24.25 -8.51 5.99
N ASP A 21 -23.78 -9.74 6.07
CA ASP A 21 -24.15 -10.69 7.12
C ASP A 21 -23.27 -10.51 8.38
N TRP A 22 -22.09 -9.88 8.25
CA TRP A 22 -21.29 -9.41 9.39
C TRP A 22 -22.01 -8.34 10.22
N PHE A 23 -22.78 -7.45 9.60
CA PHE A 23 -23.51 -6.39 10.33
C PHE A 23 -24.53 -6.94 11.33
N ARG A 24 -25.08 -8.13 11.07
CA ARG A 24 -25.97 -8.81 12.02
C ARG A 24 -25.18 -9.53 13.11
N THR A 25 -24.04 -10.12 12.76
CA THR A 25 -23.13 -10.79 13.71
C THR A 25 -22.46 -9.80 14.67
N PHE A 26 -22.14 -8.58 14.24
CA PHE A 26 -21.58 -7.54 15.11
C PHE A 26 -22.59 -6.86 16.04
N GLN A 27 -23.88 -6.91 15.74
CA GLN A 27 -24.92 -6.51 16.71
C GLN A 27 -25.12 -7.56 17.81
N GLU A 28 -24.75 -8.82 17.54
CA GLU A 28 -24.81 -9.93 18.50
C GLU A 28 -23.51 -10.10 19.29
N LEU A 29 -22.40 -9.57 18.78
CA LEU A 29 -21.16 -9.36 19.50
C LEU A 29 -21.30 -8.02 20.26
N ASP A 30 -20.84 -7.96 21.50
CA ASP A 30 -20.89 -6.74 22.33
C ASP A 30 -19.82 -5.73 21.82
N VAL A 31 -20.00 -5.23 20.60
CA VAL A 31 -18.98 -4.46 19.87
C VAL A 31 -18.94 -3.02 20.39
N PRO A 32 -17.75 -2.45 20.66
CA PRO A 32 -17.63 -1.07 21.10
C PRO A 32 -18.21 -0.05 20.10
N VAL A 33 -18.73 1.05 20.64
CA VAL A 33 -19.33 2.23 19.97
C VAL A 33 -18.61 2.80 18.72
N PRO A 34 -17.27 2.71 18.54
CA PRO A 34 -16.60 3.24 17.35
C PRO A 34 -17.12 2.66 16.02
N LEU A 35 -17.59 1.41 16.01
CA LEU A 35 -18.11 0.79 14.79
C LEU A 35 -19.42 1.45 14.30
N GLU A 36 -20.21 2.06 15.19
CA GLU A 36 -21.44 2.79 14.81
C GLU A 36 -21.15 4.10 14.06
N ARG A 37 -20.00 4.73 14.32
CA ARG A 37 -19.61 5.98 13.68
C ARG A 37 -19.05 5.78 12.27
N ALA A 38 -18.26 4.71 12.05
CA ALA A 38 -17.74 4.33 10.74
C ALA A 38 -18.83 3.98 9.69
N MET A 39 -20.10 3.90 10.13
CA MET A 39 -21.26 3.57 9.31
C MET A 39 -22.07 4.78 8.82
N GLN A 40 -21.60 6.02 9.05
CA GLN A 40 -22.27 7.24 8.54
C GLN A 40 -21.98 7.41 7.03
N PRO A 41 -23.01 7.65 6.18
CA PRO A 41 -22.88 7.60 4.72
C PRO A 41 -22.19 8.82 4.07
N GLU A 42 -21.79 9.82 4.85
CA GLU A 42 -21.33 11.12 4.33
C GLU A 42 -19.80 11.23 4.25
N GLU A 43 -19.05 10.41 4.99
CA GLU A 43 -17.58 10.34 4.98
C GLU A 43 -17.14 8.88 5.05
N HIS A 44 -16.23 8.45 4.18
CA HIS A 44 -15.64 7.10 4.19
C HIS A 44 -14.19 7.17 4.67
N TRP A 45 -13.89 6.44 5.73
CA TRP A 45 -12.55 6.29 6.28
C TRP A 45 -12.30 4.84 6.68
N ASP A 46 -11.04 4.49 6.90
CA ASP A 46 -10.65 3.11 7.19
C ASP A 46 -10.62 2.81 8.69
N VAL A 47 -10.94 1.57 9.02
CA VAL A 47 -10.87 1.03 10.37
C VAL A 47 -10.07 -0.28 10.33
N ILE A 48 -9.15 -0.46 11.26
CA ILE A 48 -8.40 -1.71 11.44
C ILE A 48 -9.01 -2.49 12.60
N LEU A 49 -9.41 -3.73 12.33
CA LEU A 49 -9.97 -4.64 13.32
C LEU A 49 -8.95 -5.71 13.70
N THR A 50 -8.75 -5.90 15.01
CA THR A 50 -7.84 -6.92 15.54
C THR A 50 -8.62 -8.03 16.21
N PHE A 51 -8.32 -9.27 15.88
CA PHE A 51 -8.97 -10.44 16.47
C PHE A 51 -7.96 -11.33 17.19
N ASP A 52 -8.39 -11.95 18.29
CA ASP A 52 -7.61 -13.01 18.93
C ASP A 52 -7.69 -14.33 18.11
N PRO A 53 -6.90 -15.37 18.46
CA PRO A 53 -6.97 -16.67 17.79
C PRO A 53 -8.34 -17.38 17.89
N ASN A 54 -9.25 -16.91 18.75
CA ASN A 54 -10.62 -17.40 18.87
C ASN A 54 -11.63 -16.53 18.08
N HIS A 55 -11.14 -15.61 17.24
CA HIS A 55 -11.93 -14.66 16.45
C HIS A 55 -12.75 -13.67 17.29
N LYS A 56 -12.33 -13.40 18.53
CA LYS A 56 -12.92 -12.31 19.32
C LYS A 56 -12.27 -10.99 18.93
N LEU A 57 -13.07 -9.98 18.66
CA LEU A 57 -12.58 -8.62 18.45
C LEU A 57 -11.91 -8.15 19.74
N VAL A 58 -10.62 -7.82 19.66
CA VAL A 58 -9.85 -7.31 20.79
C VAL A 58 -9.53 -5.83 20.64
N ASN A 59 -9.58 -5.30 19.42
CA ASN A 59 -9.27 -3.90 19.19
C ASN A 59 -9.83 -3.34 17.87
N VAL A 60 -10.06 -2.02 17.85
CA VAL A 60 -10.46 -1.20 16.71
C VAL A 60 -9.53 0.03 16.67
N TRP A 61 -8.83 0.24 15.56
CA TRP A 61 -8.15 1.50 15.27
C TRP A 61 -8.91 2.24 14.18
N ASP A 62 -9.30 3.47 14.45
CA ASP A 62 -10.10 4.31 13.55
C ASP A 62 -9.20 5.39 12.93
N SER A 63 -9.01 5.34 11.61
CA SER A 63 -8.18 6.34 10.91
C SER A 63 -8.68 7.77 11.10
N LYS A 64 -9.98 8.01 11.29
CA LYS A 64 -10.55 9.35 11.49
C LYS A 64 -10.10 10.00 12.80
N GLU A 65 -9.70 9.22 13.78
CA GLU A 65 -9.21 9.74 15.06
C GLU A 65 -7.70 10.06 15.02
N HIS A 66 -6.98 9.57 14.00
CA HIS A 66 -5.51 9.50 14.03
C HIS A 66 -4.82 10.02 12.77
N ILE A 67 -5.55 10.12 11.66
CA ILE A 67 -5.06 10.66 10.41
C ILE A 67 -5.80 11.96 10.12
N ASP A 68 -5.06 12.96 9.65
CA ASP A 68 -5.61 14.23 9.23
C ASP A 68 -6.53 14.05 8.01
N MET A 69 -7.84 14.17 8.24
CA MET A 69 -8.87 14.06 7.21
C MET A 69 -9.11 15.39 6.47
N SER A 70 -8.41 16.47 6.83
CA SER A 70 -8.59 17.81 6.25
C SER A 70 -7.71 18.10 5.03
N LEU A 71 -7.08 17.07 4.46
CA LEU A 71 -6.27 17.18 3.25
C LEU A 71 -7.17 17.42 2.01
N GLU A 72 -7.78 18.60 1.94
CA GLU A 72 -8.71 19.05 0.89
C GLU A 72 -8.13 18.87 -0.52
N GLU A 73 -6.81 19.08 -0.67
CA GLU A 73 -6.14 18.88 -1.96
C GLU A 73 -6.24 17.44 -2.47
N GLN A 74 -6.42 16.41 -1.62
CA GLN A 74 -6.51 15.01 -2.05
C GLN A 74 -7.96 14.54 -2.31
N GLU A 75 -8.95 15.30 -1.84
CA GLU A 75 -10.38 15.02 -2.02
C GLU A 75 -10.81 15.19 -3.49
N GLU A 76 -10.33 16.25 -4.15
CA GLU A 76 -10.64 16.54 -5.56
C GLU A 76 -10.06 15.46 -6.50
N TRP A 77 -8.95 14.83 -6.12
CA TRP A 77 -8.22 13.91 -7.01
C TRP A 77 -8.56 12.44 -6.82
N SER A 78 -8.90 12.02 -5.59
CA SER A 78 -9.47 10.70 -5.33
C SER A 78 -10.74 10.47 -6.16
N PHE A 79 -11.52 11.54 -6.33
CA PHE A 79 -12.68 11.62 -7.22
C PHE A 79 -12.26 11.48 -8.69
N ASN A 80 -11.38 12.35 -9.20
CA ASN A 80 -10.97 12.37 -10.61
C ASN A 80 -10.25 11.10 -11.10
N ASN A 81 -9.64 10.33 -10.20
CA ASN A 81 -8.94 9.08 -10.52
C ASN A 81 -9.87 7.95 -11.03
N LEU A 82 -11.13 7.96 -10.60
CA LEU A 82 -12.15 7.06 -11.11
C LEU A 82 -12.79 7.59 -12.40
N TYR A 83 -12.84 8.91 -12.58
CA TYR A 83 -13.59 9.53 -13.68
C TYR A 83 -12.79 9.78 -14.96
N PHE A 84 -11.51 9.41 -15.03
CA PHE A 84 -10.66 9.72 -16.19
C PHE A 84 -11.11 9.07 -17.52
N ASN A 85 -12.17 8.26 -17.56
CA ASN A 85 -12.87 7.84 -18.79
C ASN A 85 -14.24 7.14 -18.56
N LEU A 86 -14.85 7.26 -17.37
CA LEU A 86 -16.07 6.52 -17.04
C LEU A 86 -17.33 7.37 -17.25
N ASP A 87 -18.33 6.79 -17.93
CA ASP A 87 -19.71 7.25 -17.82
C ASP A 87 -20.09 7.22 -16.33
N LEU A 88 -20.58 8.33 -15.78
CA LEU A 88 -20.87 8.48 -14.34
C LEU A 88 -21.75 7.34 -13.79
N GLN A 89 -22.66 6.80 -14.61
CA GLN A 89 -23.54 5.68 -14.23
C GLN A 89 -22.81 4.34 -14.09
N ALA A 90 -21.64 4.18 -14.73
CA ALA A 90 -20.80 3.00 -14.65
C ALA A 90 -20.07 2.89 -13.30
N VAL A 91 -19.61 4.04 -12.78
CA VAL A 91 -18.84 4.12 -11.52
C VAL A 91 -19.76 3.89 -10.32
N GLU A 92 -20.93 4.52 -10.33
CA GLU A 92 -21.98 4.35 -9.32
C GLU A 92 -22.48 2.88 -9.25
N ALA A 93 -22.41 2.13 -10.35
CA ALA A 93 -22.80 0.72 -10.38
C ALA A 93 -21.72 -0.23 -9.81
N ILE A 94 -20.45 0.15 -9.85
CA ILE A 94 -19.32 -0.65 -9.33
C ILE A 94 -19.05 -0.33 -7.86
N TYR A 95 -19.24 0.92 -7.45
CA TYR A 95 -19.01 1.42 -6.10
C TYR A 95 -20.35 1.69 -5.41
N TYR A 96 -20.72 0.86 -4.43
CA TYR A 96 -21.94 0.99 -3.62
C TYR A 96 -21.86 2.16 -2.60
N GLY A 97 -21.39 3.34 -3.01
CA GLY A 97 -21.23 4.53 -2.18
C GLY A 97 -20.65 5.70 -2.97
N ASP A 98 -20.77 6.91 -2.44
CA ASP A 98 -20.19 8.09 -3.05
C ASP A 98 -18.65 8.01 -2.94
N VAL A 99 -17.97 7.78 -4.07
CA VAL A 99 -16.50 7.73 -4.12
C VAL A 99 -15.86 9.08 -3.80
N SER A 100 -16.64 10.18 -3.80
CA SER A 100 -16.17 11.51 -3.37
C SER A 100 -15.86 11.59 -1.88
N SER A 101 -16.39 10.67 -1.08
CA SER A 101 -16.19 10.67 0.37
C SER A 101 -15.12 9.68 0.85
N ASP A 102 -14.44 8.94 -0.04
CA ASP A 102 -13.32 8.05 0.31
C ASP A 102 -12.05 8.84 0.63
N ARG A 103 -11.82 9.12 1.92
CA ARG A 103 -10.74 10.00 2.38
C ARG A 103 -9.38 9.30 2.38
N THR A 104 -9.31 8.06 2.86
CA THR A 104 -8.04 7.38 3.15
C THR A 104 -7.70 6.29 2.13
N HIS A 105 -8.66 5.42 1.81
CA HIS A 105 -8.48 4.31 0.88
C HIS A 105 -7.21 3.49 1.17
N SER A 106 -7.08 2.99 2.38
CA SER A 106 -6.00 2.12 2.81
C SER A 106 -6.06 0.81 2.04
N ASN A 107 -4.98 0.46 1.35
CA ASN A 107 -5.00 -0.64 0.38
C ASN A 107 -4.10 -1.82 0.76
N THR A 108 -3.20 -1.62 1.71
CA THR A 108 -2.27 -2.67 2.18
C THR A 108 -1.80 -2.36 3.59
N PHE A 109 -1.58 -3.41 4.37
CA PHE A 109 -0.87 -3.37 5.64
C PHE A 109 0.31 -4.35 5.63
N PHE A 110 1.37 -4.02 6.34
CA PHE A 110 2.55 -4.87 6.51
C PHE A 110 3.03 -4.84 7.96
N TYR A 111 3.10 -6.02 8.60
CA TYR A 111 3.64 -6.16 9.94
C TYR A 111 5.16 -6.33 9.88
N ASP A 112 5.87 -5.46 10.60
CA ASP A 112 7.31 -5.46 10.69
C ASP A 112 7.76 -6.15 11.99
N PRO A 113 8.39 -7.33 11.93
CA PRO A 113 8.76 -8.08 13.13
C PRO A 113 9.90 -7.44 13.93
N ARG A 114 10.66 -6.52 13.32
CA ARG A 114 11.87 -5.94 13.91
C ARG A 114 11.54 -5.10 15.14
N ASP A 115 10.48 -4.32 15.01
CA ASP A 115 9.98 -3.41 16.03
C ASP A 115 8.50 -3.61 16.34
N LYS A 116 7.90 -4.63 15.73
CA LYS A 116 6.51 -5.08 15.87
C LYS A 116 5.49 -4.08 15.33
N ASN A 117 5.88 -3.04 14.59
CA ASN A 117 4.94 -2.03 14.12
C ASN A 117 4.20 -2.43 12.85
N LEU A 118 3.10 -1.71 12.56
CA LEU A 118 2.32 -1.91 11.34
C LEU A 118 2.56 -0.77 10.36
N TYR A 119 2.85 -1.08 9.11
CA TYR A 119 2.91 -0.11 8.01
C TYR A 119 1.59 -0.18 7.25
N ILE A 120 0.97 0.96 6.99
CA ILE A 120 -0.25 1.06 6.21
C ILE A 120 -0.04 1.95 4.99
N SER A 121 -0.46 1.47 3.83
CA SER A 121 -0.47 2.25 2.59
C SER A 121 -1.82 2.94 2.45
N VAL A 122 -1.83 4.25 2.58
CA VAL A 122 -3.03 5.08 2.47
C VAL A 122 -3.00 5.73 1.10
N ARG A 123 -3.78 5.18 0.16
CA ARG A 123 -3.71 5.50 -1.26
C ARG A 123 -3.99 6.96 -1.52
N ASN A 124 -5.06 7.47 -0.93
CA ASN A 124 -5.53 8.83 -1.21
C ASN A 124 -4.67 9.87 -0.49
N HIS A 125 -3.85 9.45 0.47
CA HIS A 125 -2.89 10.32 1.15
C HIS A 125 -1.52 10.36 0.46
N ASP A 126 -1.34 9.61 -0.62
CA ASP A 126 -0.05 9.40 -1.28
C ASP A 126 1.03 8.99 -0.30
N SER A 127 0.69 8.26 0.77
CA SER A 127 1.63 8.01 1.86
C SER A 127 1.54 6.63 2.49
N VAL A 128 2.70 6.20 3.01
CA VAL A 128 2.84 5.06 3.91
C VAL A 128 3.00 5.59 5.33
N TYR A 129 2.11 5.18 6.21
CA TYR A 129 2.16 5.49 7.64
C TYR A 129 2.67 4.29 8.41
N LYS A 130 3.39 4.55 9.50
CA LYS A 130 3.75 3.54 10.49
C LYS A 130 2.94 3.75 11.75
N LEU A 131 2.26 2.71 12.20
CA LEU A 131 1.45 2.69 13.40
C LEU A 131 2.18 1.90 14.49
N ASN A 132 2.09 2.40 15.72
CA ASN A 132 2.58 1.67 16.88
C ASN A 132 1.73 0.41 17.07
N TRP A 133 2.36 -0.77 17.05
CA TRP A 133 1.67 -2.06 17.12
C TRP A 133 2.39 -3.00 18.08
N ASP A 134 2.53 -2.64 19.36
CA ASP A 134 3.24 -3.51 20.31
C ASP A 134 2.45 -4.82 20.57
N SER A 135 2.92 -5.91 19.96
CA SER A 135 2.28 -7.23 19.96
C SER A 135 2.46 -8.03 21.27
N GLY A 136 2.64 -7.35 22.40
CA GLY A 136 2.87 -7.94 23.72
C GLY A 136 1.98 -7.34 24.78
N SER A 137 0.80 -7.93 24.99
CA SER A 137 -0.18 -7.57 26.05
C SER A 137 -0.67 -6.11 26.02
N GLU A 138 -1.92 -5.92 25.62
CA GLU A 138 -2.74 -4.72 25.88
C GLU A 138 -2.36 -3.41 25.17
N VAL A 139 -1.32 -3.38 24.33
CA VAL A 139 -0.98 -2.16 23.56
C VAL A 139 -1.58 -2.23 22.16
N VAL A 140 -2.81 -1.72 22.14
CA VAL A 140 -3.59 -1.21 21.00
C VAL A 140 -2.76 -0.21 20.19
N PRO A 141 -3.00 -0.01 18.87
CA PRO A 141 -2.58 1.22 18.20
C PRO A 141 -3.38 2.35 18.84
N GLN A 142 -2.87 2.91 19.91
CA GLN A 142 -3.43 4.08 20.55
C GLN A 142 -2.63 5.26 20.04
N GLY A 143 -3.30 6.13 19.29
CA GLY A 143 -2.75 7.41 18.91
C GLY A 143 -2.24 7.49 17.48
N ASP A 144 -1.63 8.64 17.24
CA ASP A 144 -1.23 9.11 15.91
C ASP A 144 -0.13 8.21 15.31
N PRO A 145 -0.02 8.15 13.97
CA PRO A 145 1.08 7.48 13.30
C PRO A 145 2.45 7.89 13.84
N ILE A 146 3.34 6.91 14.04
CA ILE A 146 4.74 7.14 14.45
C ILE A 146 5.47 7.96 13.39
N PHE A 147 5.21 7.67 12.11
CA PHE A 147 5.67 8.51 11.02
C PHE A 147 4.75 8.45 9.80
N ASN A 148 4.93 9.46 8.94
CA ASN A 148 4.39 9.56 7.59
C ASN A 148 5.58 9.62 6.61
N LEU A 149 5.70 8.65 5.68
CA LEU A 149 6.85 8.55 4.77
C LEU A 149 6.98 9.79 3.86
N GLN A 150 5.86 10.47 3.57
CA GLN A 150 5.88 11.73 2.85
C GLN A 150 6.51 12.90 3.64
N ASN A 151 6.86 12.73 4.91
CA ASN A 151 7.63 13.72 5.67
C ASN A 151 9.14 13.49 5.59
N PHE A 152 9.59 12.37 5.02
CA PHE A 152 11.02 12.04 4.93
C PHE A 152 11.71 12.91 3.87
N LYS A 153 13.02 13.12 4.04
CA LYS A 153 13.90 13.63 2.98
C LYS A 153 14.25 12.48 2.05
N PHE A 154 14.12 12.70 0.75
CA PHE A 154 14.42 11.69 -0.25
C PHE A 154 15.73 12.02 -0.95
N PHE A 155 16.46 10.96 -1.30
CA PHE A 155 17.73 11.05 -1.99
C PHE A 155 17.79 10.02 -3.11
N ASP A 156 18.55 10.31 -4.15
CA ASP A 156 18.91 9.31 -5.16
C ASP A 156 19.98 8.34 -4.63
N ARG A 157 20.35 7.35 -5.45
CA ARG A 157 21.33 6.33 -5.08
C ARG A 157 22.73 6.89 -4.77
N ASP A 158 23.06 8.06 -5.30
CA ASP A 158 24.33 8.75 -5.08
C ASP A 158 24.24 9.77 -3.91
N TYR A 159 23.15 9.71 -3.14
CA TYR A 159 22.86 10.58 -2.00
C TYR A 159 22.67 12.06 -2.34
N ASN A 160 22.25 12.37 -3.58
CA ASN A 160 21.83 13.72 -3.93
C ASN A 160 20.38 13.94 -3.46
N PRO A 161 20.08 15.07 -2.79
CA PRO A 161 18.73 15.39 -2.37
C PRO A 161 17.76 15.44 -3.56
N ILE A 162 16.62 14.78 -3.42
CA ILE A 162 15.49 14.89 -4.34
C ILE A 162 14.53 15.92 -3.75
N THR A 163 14.45 17.07 -4.40
CA THR A 163 13.51 18.12 -4.00
C THR A 163 12.10 17.66 -4.33
N LYS A 164 11.24 17.58 -3.32
CA LYS A 164 9.79 17.48 -3.52
C LYS A 164 9.33 18.82 -4.05
N ASP A 165 8.91 18.84 -5.30
CA ASP A 165 8.46 20.05 -5.93
C ASP A 165 7.03 19.87 -6.43
N PRO A 166 6.04 20.42 -5.70
CA PRO A 166 4.65 20.42 -6.14
C PRO A 166 4.43 21.28 -7.39
N GLU A 167 5.30 22.24 -7.72
CA GLU A 167 5.18 23.06 -8.93
C GLU A 167 5.88 22.38 -10.13
N ASN A 168 6.96 21.65 -9.89
CA ASN A 168 7.72 20.91 -10.90
C ASN A 168 7.42 19.39 -10.94
N ASN A 169 6.32 18.96 -10.31
CA ASN A 169 5.76 17.61 -10.42
C ASN A 169 6.72 16.48 -9.98
N VAL A 170 7.54 16.73 -8.96
CA VAL A 170 8.41 15.71 -8.37
C VAL A 170 7.77 15.20 -7.09
N TYR A 171 6.77 14.33 -7.26
CA TYR A 171 6.27 13.46 -6.20
C TYR A 171 7.18 12.24 -6.12
N THR A 172 7.51 11.80 -4.91
CA THR A 172 8.35 10.61 -4.68
C THR A 172 7.61 9.34 -5.09
N PHE A 173 6.32 9.27 -4.76
CA PHE A 173 5.33 8.30 -5.21
C PHE A 173 3.92 8.83 -4.95
N SER A 174 2.90 8.24 -5.58
CA SER A 174 1.48 8.57 -5.36
C SER A 174 0.57 7.35 -5.59
N HIS A 175 -0.49 7.27 -4.80
CA HIS A 175 -1.52 6.22 -4.88
C HIS A 175 -0.94 4.80 -4.81
N GLN A 176 0.15 4.67 -4.06
CA GLN A 176 1.01 3.51 -3.97
C GLN A 176 0.34 2.29 -3.32
N HIS A 177 0.87 1.11 -3.61
CA HIS A 177 0.41 -0.18 -3.11
C HIS A 177 1.57 -1.02 -2.58
N CYS A 178 1.24 -1.92 -1.64
CA CYS A 178 2.14 -2.94 -1.11
C CYS A 178 3.53 -2.43 -0.69
N PRO A 179 3.63 -1.57 0.34
CA PRO A 179 4.89 -1.38 1.03
C PRO A 179 5.26 -2.70 1.71
N VAL A 180 6.46 -3.20 1.44
CA VAL A 180 7.00 -4.41 2.06
C VAL A 180 8.38 -4.11 2.60
N ILE A 181 8.63 -4.52 3.85
CA ILE A 181 9.84 -4.18 4.60
C ILE A 181 10.75 -5.39 4.73
N TYR A 182 12.05 -5.16 4.57
CA TYR A 182 13.07 -6.20 4.63
C TYR A 182 14.25 -5.80 5.51
N GLU A 183 14.65 -6.70 6.38
CA GLU A 183 15.84 -6.57 7.21
C GLU A 183 17.11 -6.52 6.36
N ILE A 184 18.07 -5.69 6.78
CA ILE A 184 19.44 -5.74 6.27
C ILE A 184 20.28 -6.46 7.33
N GLU A 185 20.90 -7.58 6.95
CA GLU A 185 21.71 -8.36 7.89
C GLU A 185 22.82 -7.50 8.52
N GLY A 186 22.82 -7.42 9.86
CA GLY A 186 23.80 -6.66 10.63
C GLY A 186 23.50 -5.16 10.78
N ARG A 187 22.31 -4.69 10.39
CA ARG A 187 21.84 -3.31 10.59
C ARG A 187 20.43 -3.31 11.20
N ASP A 188 20.28 -2.65 12.33
CA ASP A 188 18.99 -2.47 13.01
C ASP A 188 18.38 -1.07 12.75
N ASP A 189 19.21 -0.15 12.26
CA ASP A 189 18.92 1.27 12.02
C ASP A 189 18.41 1.56 10.60
N ILE A 190 18.66 0.65 9.65
CA ILE A 190 18.31 0.78 8.24
C ILE A 190 17.61 -0.48 7.74
N TYR A 191 16.66 -0.31 6.83
CA TYR A 191 16.01 -1.40 6.12
C TYR A 191 15.70 -1.06 4.67
N VAL A 192 15.35 -2.08 3.90
CA VAL A 192 14.81 -1.92 2.54
C VAL A 192 13.29 -1.88 2.60
N MET A 193 12.69 -0.92 1.92
CA MET A 193 11.26 -0.90 1.60
C MET A 193 11.10 -1.04 0.09
N SER A 194 10.29 -2.00 -0.36
CA SER A 194 9.77 -2.02 -1.74
C SER A 194 8.34 -1.51 -1.77
N LEU A 195 7.97 -0.80 -2.84
CA LEU A 195 6.59 -0.37 -3.05
C LEU A 195 6.28 -0.28 -4.56
N PHE A 196 5.00 -0.44 -4.91
CA PHE A 196 4.51 -0.17 -6.25
C PHE A 196 3.87 1.21 -6.28
N ASP A 197 4.41 2.12 -7.08
CA ASP A 197 3.93 3.49 -7.22
C ASP A 197 3.07 3.59 -8.48
N ASN A 198 1.75 3.75 -8.30
CA ASN A 198 0.84 3.88 -9.42
C ASN A 198 1.05 5.20 -10.17
N ASN A 199 1.56 6.24 -9.50
CA ASN A 199 1.90 7.55 -10.05
C ASN A 199 0.69 8.39 -10.50
N ASN A 200 -0.47 8.21 -9.86
CA ASN A 200 -1.69 8.87 -10.31
C ASN A 200 -1.67 10.39 -10.13
N THR A 201 -1.16 10.91 -9.01
CA THR A 201 -1.24 12.36 -8.71
C THR A 201 -0.55 13.21 -9.79
N PRO A 202 0.69 12.91 -10.21
CA PRO A 202 1.32 13.55 -11.36
C PRO A 202 0.51 13.47 -12.66
N VAL A 203 0.02 12.27 -12.98
CA VAL A 203 -0.73 12.01 -14.21
C VAL A 203 -2.02 12.83 -14.24
N MET A 204 -2.77 12.86 -13.14
CA MET A 204 -4.05 13.56 -13.06
C MET A 204 -3.87 15.09 -13.05
N LYS A 205 -2.85 15.60 -12.34
CA LYS A 205 -2.68 17.04 -12.13
C LYS A 205 -1.94 17.73 -13.28
N TYR A 206 -1.01 17.03 -13.95
CA TYR A 206 -0.15 17.64 -14.97
C TYR A 206 -0.15 16.90 -16.31
N GLY A 207 -0.89 15.78 -16.44
CA GLY A 207 -0.89 14.97 -17.65
C GLY A 207 0.47 14.33 -17.96
N GLN A 208 1.32 14.11 -16.93
CA GLN A 208 2.72 13.69 -17.05
C GLN A 208 3.24 13.06 -15.75
N PRO A 209 4.27 12.19 -15.79
CA PRO A 209 4.54 11.17 -16.80
C PRO A 209 3.55 10.00 -16.67
N GLU A 210 3.14 9.42 -17.80
CA GLU A 210 2.12 8.37 -17.91
C GLU A 210 2.62 6.97 -17.53
N ASN A 211 3.52 6.84 -16.56
CA ASN A 211 4.07 5.54 -16.19
C ASN A 211 3.92 5.34 -14.69
N SER A 212 3.58 4.11 -14.30
CA SER A 212 3.77 3.65 -12.93
C SER A 212 5.25 3.34 -12.68
N TYR A 213 5.64 3.23 -11.42
CA TYR A 213 7.02 2.99 -11.01
C TYR A 213 7.14 1.79 -10.09
N ALA A 214 8.17 1.00 -10.35
CA ALA A 214 8.71 0.05 -9.40
C ALA A 214 9.73 0.76 -8.51
N ILE A 215 9.58 0.65 -7.20
CA ILE A 215 10.40 1.38 -6.23
C ILE A 215 10.99 0.42 -5.21
N ALA A 216 12.28 0.59 -4.97
CA ALA A 216 12.99 0.05 -3.81
C ALA A 216 13.85 1.15 -3.19
N MET A 217 13.79 1.28 -1.87
CA MET A 217 14.51 2.32 -1.14
C MET A 217 15.10 1.78 0.16
N LEU A 218 16.23 2.36 0.57
CA LEU A 218 16.73 2.25 1.93
C LEU A 218 16.02 3.30 2.79
N ILE A 219 15.63 2.91 4.00
CA ILE A 219 14.97 3.80 4.97
C ILE A 219 15.82 3.88 6.23
N HIS A 220 16.04 5.11 6.70
CA HIS A 220 16.62 5.38 8.02
C HIS A 220 15.64 6.23 8.83
N GLU A 221 14.97 5.60 9.79
CA GLU A 221 13.84 6.23 10.49
C GLU A 221 14.25 7.37 11.42
N GLU A 222 15.29 7.18 12.24
CA GLU A 222 15.76 8.21 13.18
C GLU A 222 16.18 9.49 12.46
N ARG A 223 16.68 9.37 11.24
CA ARG A 223 17.07 10.50 10.38
C ARG A 223 15.92 11.08 9.58
N GLN A 224 14.80 10.36 9.47
CA GLN A 224 13.72 10.63 8.53
C GLN A 224 14.22 10.79 7.09
N GLU A 225 15.09 9.86 6.66
CA GLU A 225 15.70 9.86 5.34
C GLU A 225 15.38 8.58 4.57
N ALA A 226 15.12 8.71 3.27
CA ALA A 226 14.88 7.62 2.34
C ALA A 226 15.80 7.78 1.12
N VAL A 227 16.48 6.71 0.73
CA VAL A 227 17.42 6.70 -0.40
C VAL A 227 16.92 5.69 -1.42
N PHE A 228 16.59 6.13 -2.62
CA PHE A 228 16.18 5.21 -3.67
C PHE A 228 17.35 4.31 -4.07
N MET A 229 17.17 3.00 -3.92
CA MET A 229 18.02 2.02 -4.61
C MET A 229 17.74 2.10 -6.10
N PHE A 230 16.44 2.14 -6.44
CA PHE A 230 15.94 2.53 -7.75
C PHE A 230 14.51 3.06 -7.64
N ARG A 231 14.16 3.93 -8.59
CA ARG A 231 12.79 4.31 -8.94
C ARG A 231 12.67 4.14 -10.45
N LYS A 232 12.13 3.00 -10.88
CA LYS A 232 12.14 2.59 -12.29
C LYS A 232 10.77 2.78 -12.91
N ALA A 233 10.68 3.65 -13.92
CA ALA A 233 9.48 3.77 -14.74
C ALA A 233 9.19 2.44 -15.43
N LEU A 234 7.95 1.97 -15.33
CA LEU A 234 7.45 0.83 -16.08
C LEU A 234 7.03 1.26 -17.49
N PRO A 235 6.92 0.33 -18.45
CA PRO A 235 6.40 0.63 -19.79
C PRO A 235 4.98 1.21 -19.83
N GLU A 236 4.22 1.06 -18.75
CA GLU A 236 2.78 1.35 -18.69
C GLU A 236 2.37 2.16 -17.45
N PHE A 237 1.16 2.73 -17.53
CA PHE A 237 0.43 3.29 -16.40
C PHE A 237 -0.59 2.29 -15.85
N SER A 238 -0.43 1.90 -14.58
CA SER A 238 -1.44 1.18 -13.82
C SER A 238 -2.13 2.14 -12.85
N PHE A 239 -3.35 2.56 -13.15
CA PHE A 239 -4.07 3.54 -12.31
C PHE A 239 -4.53 2.97 -10.95
N ALA A 240 -4.59 1.65 -10.83
CA ALA A 240 -5.00 0.98 -9.60
C ALA A 240 -4.30 -0.37 -9.46
N MET A 241 -4.36 -0.90 -8.24
CA MET A 241 -3.78 -2.20 -7.87
C MET A 241 -2.26 -2.21 -8.02
N GLY A 242 -1.63 -3.27 -7.53
CA GLY A 242 -0.19 -3.42 -7.63
C GLY A 242 0.37 -4.26 -6.50
N SER A 243 1.56 -4.81 -6.71
CA SER A 243 2.28 -5.54 -5.67
C SER A 243 3.76 -5.29 -5.79
N SER A 244 4.47 -5.33 -4.66
CA SER A 244 5.91 -5.33 -4.62
C SER A 244 6.37 -6.45 -3.68
N MET A 245 7.50 -7.08 -4.02
CA MET A 245 8.10 -8.10 -3.16
C MET A 245 9.56 -8.34 -3.55
N ALA A 246 10.51 -8.20 -2.64
CA ALA A 246 11.86 -8.70 -2.83
C ALA A 246 11.90 -10.25 -2.82
N LEU A 247 12.83 -10.81 -3.59
CA LEU A 247 13.01 -12.24 -3.87
C LEU A 247 14.30 -12.74 -3.22
N HIS A 248 14.37 -14.04 -2.91
CA HIS A 248 15.56 -14.63 -2.26
C HIS A 248 16.85 -14.55 -3.09
N ASN A 249 16.75 -14.37 -4.42
CA ASN A 249 17.91 -14.13 -5.28
C ASN A 249 18.41 -12.68 -5.23
N GLY A 250 17.82 -11.81 -4.40
CA GLY A 250 18.15 -10.39 -4.26
C GLY A 250 17.40 -9.48 -5.24
N ASN A 251 16.62 -10.05 -6.17
CA ASN A 251 15.81 -9.27 -7.11
C ASN A 251 14.50 -8.80 -6.46
N PHE A 252 13.74 -7.98 -7.17
CA PHE A 252 12.45 -7.46 -6.77
C PHE A 252 11.38 -7.84 -7.79
N PHE A 253 10.30 -8.44 -7.32
CA PHE A 253 9.09 -8.70 -8.07
C PHE A 253 8.11 -7.52 -7.93
N TYR A 254 7.52 -7.13 -9.05
CA TYR A 254 6.43 -6.17 -9.09
C TYR A 254 5.28 -6.69 -9.94
N LEU A 255 4.06 -6.34 -9.55
CA LEU A 255 2.86 -6.50 -10.36
C LEU A 255 2.23 -5.14 -10.62
N SER A 256 1.93 -4.88 -11.87
CA SER A 256 1.17 -3.76 -12.42
C SER A 256 -0.22 -4.28 -12.79
N GLY A 257 -1.24 -3.90 -12.02
CA GLY A 257 -2.47 -4.71 -11.90
C GLY A 257 -3.60 -4.37 -12.86
N VAL A 258 -3.66 -3.12 -13.35
CA VAL A 258 -4.70 -2.68 -14.29
C VAL A 258 -4.15 -1.60 -15.22
N HIS A 259 -3.78 -1.98 -16.44
CA HIS A 259 -3.30 -1.07 -17.50
C HIS A 259 -3.84 -1.44 -18.89
N ASP A 260 -3.67 -0.57 -19.89
CA ASP A 260 -3.98 -0.80 -21.32
C ASP A 260 -5.41 -1.28 -21.66
N GLY A 261 -6.39 -1.00 -20.79
CA GLY A 261 -7.81 -1.21 -21.04
C GLY A 261 -8.56 0.11 -21.03
N LEU A 262 -9.38 0.35 -22.06
CA LEU A 262 -10.37 1.43 -22.05
C LEU A 262 -11.62 0.93 -21.33
N PHE A 263 -12.14 1.75 -20.43
CA PHE A 263 -13.46 1.57 -19.83
C PHE A 263 -14.58 1.93 -20.81
N GLU A 264 -14.68 1.27 -21.96
CA GLU A 264 -15.90 1.38 -22.77
C GLU A 264 -17.04 0.63 -22.04
N GLY A 265 -17.93 1.41 -21.42
CA GLY A 265 -19.19 0.91 -20.87
C GLY A 265 -19.09 0.10 -19.58
N SER A 266 -18.34 0.60 -18.58
CA SER A 266 -18.31 0.07 -17.19
C SER A 266 -17.60 -1.24 -16.93
N SER A 267 -17.00 -1.87 -17.95
CA SER A 267 -16.28 -3.12 -17.73
C SER A 267 -14.76 -2.89 -17.77
N LEU A 268 -14.02 -3.50 -16.82
CA LEU A 268 -12.56 -3.70 -16.90
C LEU A 268 -12.15 -4.63 -18.07
N ALA A 269 -12.99 -4.73 -19.10
CA ALA A 269 -12.78 -5.60 -20.25
C ALA A 269 -11.58 -5.11 -21.05
N GLY A 270 -10.63 -6.01 -21.29
CA GLY A 270 -9.41 -5.69 -22.02
C GLY A 270 -8.28 -5.11 -21.17
N ALA A 271 -8.50 -4.85 -19.88
CA ALA A 271 -7.42 -4.52 -18.97
C ALA A 271 -6.36 -5.62 -18.93
N GLN A 272 -5.11 -5.19 -18.82
CA GLN A 272 -3.94 -6.04 -18.76
C GLN A 272 -3.29 -5.93 -17.39
N THR A 273 -2.53 -6.97 -17.08
CA THR A 273 -1.65 -7.05 -15.92
C THR A 273 -0.27 -7.40 -16.42
N SER A 274 0.74 -6.70 -15.92
CA SER A 274 2.13 -7.02 -16.15
C SER A 274 2.83 -7.37 -14.86
N ILE A 275 3.77 -8.30 -14.93
CA ILE A 275 4.69 -8.63 -13.85
C ILE A 275 6.11 -8.34 -14.30
N TYR A 276 6.93 -7.90 -13.35
CA TYR A 276 8.33 -7.57 -13.57
C TYR A 276 9.18 -8.20 -12.49
N GLU A 277 10.35 -8.69 -12.87
CA GLU A 277 11.45 -8.94 -11.96
C GLU A 277 12.55 -7.94 -12.29
N MET A 278 13.04 -7.22 -11.28
CA MET A 278 14.11 -6.26 -11.38
C MET A 278 15.30 -6.67 -10.53
N ASN A 279 16.52 -6.48 -11.04
CA ASN A 279 17.73 -6.63 -10.21
C ASN A 279 17.89 -5.43 -9.24
N PRO A 280 18.82 -5.49 -8.27
CA PRO A 280 19.11 -4.38 -7.35
C PRO A 280 19.48 -3.05 -8.03
N GLU A 281 19.89 -3.09 -9.30
CA GLU A 281 20.19 -1.91 -10.12
C GLU A 281 18.94 -1.29 -10.78
N GLY A 282 17.77 -1.93 -10.65
CA GLY A 282 16.52 -1.48 -11.27
C GLY A 282 16.38 -1.87 -12.75
N GLU A 283 17.19 -2.81 -13.23
CA GLU A 283 17.06 -3.37 -14.58
C GLU A 283 16.01 -4.48 -14.59
N ILE A 284 15.11 -4.44 -15.57
CA ILE A 284 14.11 -5.50 -15.77
C ILE A 284 14.84 -6.73 -16.32
N VAL A 285 14.86 -7.82 -15.55
CA VAL A 285 15.47 -9.10 -15.94
C VAL A 285 14.43 -10.12 -16.40
N TYR A 286 13.17 -9.90 -16.06
CA TYR A 286 12.04 -10.68 -16.57
C TYR A 286 10.79 -9.80 -16.61
N SER A 287 9.95 -10.01 -17.61
CA SER A 287 8.61 -9.46 -17.66
C SER A 287 7.64 -10.42 -18.32
N ALA A 288 6.37 -10.34 -17.94
CA ALA A 288 5.28 -11.01 -18.62
C ALA A 288 4.00 -10.21 -18.49
N THR A 289 3.16 -10.24 -19.53
CA THR A 289 1.89 -9.52 -19.57
C THR A 289 0.76 -10.48 -19.92
N GLY A 290 -0.35 -10.37 -19.21
CA GLY A 290 -1.56 -11.15 -19.42
C GLY A 290 -2.79 -10.25 -19.61
N LYS A 291 -3.74 -10.73 -20.42
CA LYS A 291 -5.05 -10.09 -20.60
C LYS A 291 -6.00 -10.44 -19.45
N ALA A 292 -5.70 -9.89 -18.29
CA ALA A 292 -6.52 -9.99 -17.09
C ALA A 292 -6.25 -8.78 -16.21
N ASN A 293 -7.20 -8.41 -15.36
CA ASN A 293 -6.98 -7.54 -14.22
C ASN A 293 -6.59 -8.39 -13.01
N CYS A 294 -5.49 -8.06 -12.35
CA CYS A 294 -5.03 -8.77 -11.17
C CYS A 294 -4.88 -7.80 -10.01
N TYR A 295 -5.59 -8.09 -8.92
CA TYR A 295 -5.53 -7.26 -7.71
C TYR A 295 -4.14 -7.26 -7.07
N ARG A 296 -3.53 -8.44 -6.98
CA ARG A 296 -2.21 -8.68 -6.39
C ARG A 296 -1.53 -9.86 -7.07
N GLY A 297 -0.21 -9.93 -6.89
CA GLY A 297 0.60 -11.06 -7.34
C GLY A 297 1.76 -11.30 -6.38
N TRP A 298 2.11 -12.57 -6.22
CA TRP A 298 3.25 -13.00 -5.40
C TRP A 298 4.00 -14.10 -6.10
N ARG A 299 5.32 -14.11 -5.91
CA ARG A 299 6.16 -15.21 -6.36
C ARG A 299 6.31 -16.23 -5.23
N LEU A 300 5.68 -17.39 -5.42
CA LEU A 300 5.78 -18.49 -4.47
C LEU A 300 7.07 -19.28 -4.75
N ASN A 301 7.85 -19.56 -3.71
CA ASN A 301 9.02 -20.45 -3.81
C ASN A 301 8.61 -21.93 -3.81
N SER A 302 7.45 -22.24 -3.23
CA SER A 302 6.85 -23.56 -3.16
C SER A 302 5.36 -23.43 -2.94
N LEU A 303 4.57 -24.36 -3.48
CA LEU A 303 3.14 -24.45 -3.22
C LEU A 303 2.80 -24.83 -1.76
N HIS A 304 3.79 -25.36 -1.02
CA HIS A 304 3.62 -25.88 0.35
C HIS A 304 4.66 -25.33 1.34
N GLY A 305 5.50 -24.37 0.93
CA GLY A 305 6.57 -23.84 1.76
C GLY A 305 6.12 -22.68 2.65
N SER A 306 6.65 -22.61 3.87
CA SER A 306 6.72 -21.35 4.62
C SER A 306 7.74 -20.44 3.94
N VAL A 307 7.34 -19.24 3.54
CA VAL A 307 8.28 -18.27 2.99
C VAL A 307 8.61 -17.26 4.08
N ASP A 308 9.88 -17.22 4.48
CA ASP A 308 10.42 -16.17 5.34
C ASP A 308 10.78 -14.98 4.44
N TYR A 309 9.79 -14.13 4.16
CA TYR A 309 9.94 -13.02 3.22
C TYR A 309 10.86 -11.90 3.75
N GLN A 310 11.27 -11.92 5.02
CA GLN A 310 11.80 -10.73 5.70
C GLN A 310 13.33 -10.69 5.81
N LYS A 311 14.01 -11.82 5.52
CA LYS A 311 15.47 -11.91 5.53
C LYS A 311 16.00 -12.17 4.14
N ILE A 312 16.39 -11.10 3.46
CA ILE A 312 17.03 -11.16 2.15
C ILE A 312 18.46 -10.64 2.33
N ASP A 313 19.40 -11.36 1.73
CA ASP A 313 20.81 -11.00 1.82
C ASP A 313 21.10 -9.73 1.03
N PHE A 314 21.01 -8.60 1.72
CA PHE A 314 21.35 -7.28 1.22
C PHE A 314 22.77 -6.85 1.61
N ARG A 315 23.67 -7.78 2.00
CA ARG A 315 25.02 -7.46 2.52
C ARG A 315 25.92 -6.68 1.56
N ARG A 316 25.49 -6.47 0.31
CA ARG A 316 26.21 -5.72 -0.73
C ARG A 316 25.47 -4.46 -1.21
N LEU A 317 24.42 -4.03 -0.51
CA LEU A 317 23.79 -2.75 -0.85
C LEU A 317 24.74 -1.59 -0.53
N PRO A 318 24.87 -0.60 -1.43
CA PRO A 318 25.64 0.60 -1.15
C PRO A 318 24.87 1.44 -0.14
N ILE A 319 25.20 1.27 1.15
CA ILE A 319 24.70 2.14 2.21
C ILE A 319 25.43 3.49 2.09
N PRO A 320 24.71 4.63 2.08
CA PRO A 320 25.35 5.94 2.04
C PRO A 320 26.37 6.11 3.18
N GLU A 321 27.55 6.64 2.87
CA GLU A 321 28.59 6.85 3.87
C GLU A 321 28.11 7.76 5.01
N ALA A 322 27.26 8.74 4.69
CA ALA A 322 26.61 9.61 5.65
C ALA A 322 25.88 8.85 6.78
N TRP A 323 25.37 7.65 6.49
CA TRP A 323 24.60 6.79 7.41
C TRP A 323 25.47 5.85 8.24
N ASN A 324 26.81 5.89 8.11
CA ASN A 324 27.72 5.09 8.94
C ASN A 324 28.22 5.85 10.19
N THR A 325 27.85 7.12 10.33
CA THR A 325 28.18 7.91 11.53
C THR A 325 26.97 7.91 12.48
N PRO A 326 27.13 7.65 13.79
CA PRO A 326 26.04 7.82 14.74
C PRO A 326 25.50 9.26 14.72
N LEU A 327 24.20 9.43 15.01
CA LEU A 327 23.56 10.74 15.14
C LEU A 327 24.03 11.52 16.37
#